data_AF-A0A0C3QBE6-F1
#
_entry.id   AF-A0A0C3QBE6-F1
#
_cell.length_a   1.000
_cell.length_b   1.000
_cell.length_c   1.000
_cell.angle_alpha   90.00
_cell.angle_beta   90.00
_cell.angle_gamma   90.00
#
_symmetry.space_group_name_H-M   'P 1'
#
loop_
_entity.id
_entity.type
_entity.pdbx_description
1 polymer ?
#
loop_
_entity_poly.entity_id
_entity_poly.type
_entity_poly.pdbx_seq_one_letter_code
_entity_poly.pdbx_strand_id
1 'polypeptide(L)'
;MATDASLAKLVKKLPKDFLAGFATAAFQIEGSTDKGGRGPSIWDGFSRIPGKTLDGGNGDVATDSYRLWRQDIALLKNYGVRAYRFSLSWSRIIPLGGRNDPVNPEGIKFYSDFIDALLEAKITPFVTLYHWDLPQALHDRYGGWLNKEEITKDFTNYAKVCFQHFGDRVKHWLTLNEPWCVAVLGYGRGVFAPGRSSDRVRSPDPVNPETVHPLLRTGGDSKTEPYIVAHSLLISHAHAVKLYRDEFKHFQKGEIGITLNGDYYMPYDDDPANATAGQRALDFHIGWYADPVYLGHYPEYMKEVLGDRLPTFTPEEIALVHGSSDFYGMNTYTTCLAKNGGDDEFQGNTIYTFTRPDGTDLGCQAQCGWLQAYAPGFRLLLNYLYKRYKLPIYVTENGFACKGENDITVEEAVNDTDRINYFKGNTQALLDAIADGVEIKSYFPWSFLDNFEWADGYGTRFGVTYVNYQTQERTPKKSSAFLMKVRLYSPFIIGLCLLLEGGGSRFHRKFGESGPELACLGRGGSTKWEFGDWMARRKRRHCKRVRVLSWSGDGRRKPGPTAGTRQTACVYSPDPRILGSSPRMWLPSTLATHIFHDTDRLTDVFTLFVRYI
;
A
#
# COMPACT_ATOMS: atom_id res chain seq x y z
N MET A 1 25.00 9.78 3.16
CA MET A 1 23.85 8.94 3.56
C MET A 1 23.26 9.48 4.85
N ALA A 2 21.97 9.24 5.12
CA ALA A 2 21.35 9.59 6.40
C ALA A 2 21.82 8.69 7.55
N THR A 3 21.99 9.28 8.74
CA THR A 3 22.17 8.55 10.00
C THR A 3 20.82 8.21 10.61
N ASP A 4 20.79 7.22 11.50
CA ASP A 4 19.57 6.79 12.19
C ASP A 4 18.94 7.94 13.00
N ALA A 5 19.76 8.83 13.56
CA ALA A 5 19.30 10.05 14.23
C ALA A 5 18.63 11.07 13.28
N SER A 6 19.05 11.15 12.00
CA SER A 6 18.35 11.96 11.00
C SER A 6 17.02 11.33 10.56
N LEU A 7 16.99 10.01 10.32
CA LEU A 7 15.74 9.27 10.06
C LEU A 7 14.73 9.48 11.21
N ALA A 8 15.17 9.35 12.47
CA ALA A 8 14.36 9.60 13.66
C ALA A 8 13.76 11.02 13.73
N LYS A 9 14.44 12.03 13.15
CA LYS A 9 13.96 13.41 13.09
C LYS A 9 12.95 13.62 11.96
N LEU A 10 13.12 12.93 10.84
CA LEU A 10 12.23 12.98 9.68
C LEU A 10 10.94 12.17 9.89
N VAL A 11 11.00 11.01 10.54
CA VAL A 11 9.81 10.19 10.91
C VAL A 11 8.79 10.99 11.72
N LYS A 12 9.24 11.95 12.54
CA LYS A 12 8.35 12.88 13.28
C LYS A 12 7.56 13.86 12.41
N LYS A 13 7.84 13.93 11.09
CA LYS A 13 7.03 14.67 10.11
C LYS A 13 5.87 13.86 9.54
N LEU A 14 5.84 12.53 9.73
CA LEU A 14 4.76 11.70 9.20
C LEU A 14 3.40 12.12 9.81
N PRO A 15 2.30 12.13 9.04
CA PRO A 15 0.96 12.33 9.56
C PRO A 15 0.62 11.35 10.70
N LYS A 16 -0.21 11.75 11.67
CA LYS A 16 -0.61 10.87 12.80
C LYS A 16 -1.49 9.70 12.32
N ASP A 17 -2.22 9.97 11.25
CA ASP A 17 -3.03 9.10 10.42
C ASP A 17 -2.22 8.17 9.50
N PHE A 18 -0.89 8.36 9.37
CA PHE A 18 -0.08 7.63 8.39
C PHE A 18 -0.13 6.10 8.57
N LEU A 19 -0.46 5.42 7.48
CA LEU A 19 -0.63 3.97 7.40
C LEU A 19 0.69 3.31 6.96
N ALA A 20 1.44 2.81 7.94
CA ALA A 20 2.61 1.96 7.71
C ALA A 20 2.21 0.49 7.86
N GLY A 21 2.43 -0.30 6.81
CA GLY A 21 2.01 -1.70 6.71
C GLY A 21 2.92 -2.53 5.79
N PHE A 22 2.41 -3.66 5.32
CA PHE A 22 2.96 -4.46 4.22
C PHE A 22 1.86 -4.83 3.22
N ALA A 23 2.25 -5.28 2.03
CA ALA A 23 1.35 -5.69 0.96
C ALA A 23 1.50 -7.18 0.56
N THR A 24 0.40 -7.79 0.09
CA THR A 24 0.31 -9.09 -0.61
C THR A 24 -0.89 -9.14 -1.57
N ALA A 25 -0.97 -10.17 -2.43
CA ALA A 25 -2.13 -10.48 -3.29
C ALA A 25 -2.64 -11.90 -3.06
N ALA A 26 -3.96 -12.12 -3.18
CA ALA A 26 -4.60 -13.39 -2.84
C ALA A 26 -4.00 -14.60 -3.59
N PHE A 27 -3.91 -14.55 -4.92
CA PHE A 27 -3.35 -15.66 -5.71
C PHE A 27 -1.88 -15.94 -5.38
N GLN A 28 -1.12 -14.92 -4.97
CA GLN A 28 0.31 -15.05 -4.71
C GLN A 28 0.64 -15.68 -3.33
N ILE A 29 -0.28 -15.61 -2.36
CA ILE A 29 -0.05 -16.11 -0.98
C ILE A 29 -1.06 -17.16 -0.48
N GLU A 30 -2.32 -17.16 -0.92
CA GLU A 30 -3.36 -17.98 -0.28
C GLU A 30 -3.18 -19.48 -0.53
N GLY A 31 -2.92 -19.86 -1.79
CA GLY A 31 -3.02 -21.25 -2.24
C GLY A 31 -4.40 -21.85 -1.93
N SER A 32 -4.42 -23.17 -1.70
CA SER A 32 -5.65 -23.92 -1.38
C SER A 32 -6.76 -23.64 -2.40
N THR A 33 -6.38 -23.77 -3.68
CA THR A 33 -7.13 -23.29 -4.85
C THR A 33 -8.49 -23.97 -5.04
N ASP A 34 -8.65 -25.19 -4.53
CA ASP A 34 -9.86 -26.02 -4.56
C ASP A 34 -10.61 -26.09 -3.21
N LYS A 35 -10.18 -25.31 -2.19
CA LYS A 35 -10.75 -25.35 -0.83
C LYS A 35 -11.71 -24.21 -0.55
N GLY A 36 -12.62 -24.43 0.40
CA GLY A 36 -13.52 -23.40 0.89
C GLY A 36 -14.53 -22.90 -0.15
N GLY A 37 -15.03 -23.80 -1.01
CA GLY A 37 -15.96 -23.46 -2.10
C GLY A 37 -15.38 -22.62 -3.25
N ARG A 38 -14.06 -22.38 -3.30
CA ARG A 38 -13.41 -21.54 -4.32
C ARG A 38 -13.53 -22.14 -5.74
N GLY A 39 -13.85 -21.28 -6.71
CA GLY A 39 -13.73 -21.59 -8.14
C GLY A 39 -12.37 -21.22 -8.73
N PRO A 40 -12.00 -21.73 -9.92
CA PRO A 40 -10.74 -21.37 -10.58
C PRO A 40 -10.73 -19.90 -11.04
N SER A 41 -9.57 -19.27 -10.93
CA SER A 41 -9.23 -18.02 -11.62
C SER A 41 -8.44 -18.30 -12.90
N ILE A 42 -8.28 -17.30 -13.77
CA ILE A 42 -7.43 -17.39 -14.97
C ILE A 42 -5.98 -17.77 -14.68
N TRP A 43 -5.47 -17.42 -13.49
CA TRP A 43 -4.10 -17.78 -13.07
C TRP A 43 -3.96 -19.24 -12.64
N ASP A 44 -5.02 -19.89 -12.13
CA ASP A 44 -5.03 -21.32 -11.81
C ASP A 44 -4.78 -22.17 -13.07
N GLY A 45 -5.45 -21.84 -14.18
CA GLY A 45 -5.22 -22.50 -15.47
C GLY A 45 -3.85 -22.13 -16.04
N PHE A 46 -3.59 -20.83 -16.17
CA PHE A 46 -2.43 -20.29 -16.87
C PHE A 46 -1.08 -20.72 -16.26
N SER A 47 -0.92 -20.66 -14.94
CA SER A 47 0.36 -20.98 -14.29
C SER A 47 0.73 -22.48 -14.31
N ARG A 48 -0.22 -23.36 -14.64
CA ARG A 48 0.05 -24.81 -14.83
C ARG A 48 0.43 -25.17 -16.28
N ILE A 49 0.42 -24.22 -17.22
CA ILE A 49 0.84 -24.44 -18.60
C ILE A 49 2.38 -24.41 -18.66
N PRO A 50 3.05 -25.45 -19.20
CA PRO A 50 4.50 -25.49 -19.29
C PRO A 50 5.08 -24.26 -20.01
N GLY A 51 6.08 -23.62 -19.38
CA GLY A 51 6.74 -22.42 -19.93
C GLY A 51 5.95 -21.10 -19.77
N LYS A 52 4.85 -21.07 -19.01
CA LYS A 52 4.19 -19.82 -18.59
C LYS A 52 4.75 -19.21 -17.30
N THR A 53 5.55 -19.98 -16.57
CA THR A 53 6.35 -19.54 -15.42
C THR A 53 7.80 -19.96 -15.62
N LEU A 54 8.75 -19.12 -15.20
CA LEU A 54 10.19 -19.34 -15.45
C LEU A 54 10.75 -20.59 -14.75
N ASP A 55 10.19 -20.95 -13.60
CA ASP A 55 10.57 -22.12 -12.80
C ASP A 55 9.61 -23.32 -12.98
N GLY A 56 8.54 -23.17 -13.76
CA GLY A 56 7.46 -24.16 -13.87
C GLY A 56 6.53 -24.24 -12.64
N GLY A 57 6.69 -23.32 -11.67
CA GLY A 57 5.85 -23.22 -10.48
C GLY A 57 4.46 -22.66 -10.77
N ASN A 58 3.54 -22.81 -9.81
CA ASN A 58 2.17 -22.32 -9.87
C ASN A 58 1.65 -21.92 -8.48
N GLY A 59 0.48 -21.27 -8.44
CA GLY A 59 -0.13 -20.75 -7.20
C GLY A 59 -0.91 -21.77 -6.34
N ASP A 60 -0.82 -23.08 -6.59
CA ASP A 60 -1.69 -24.07 -5.91
C ASP A 60 -1.47 -24.15 -4.40
N VAL A 61 -0.21 -24.03 -3.98
CA VAL A 61 0.19 -23.96 -2.57
C VAL A 61 0.54 -22.54 -2.17
N ALA A 62 1.26 -21.78 -3.01
CA ALA A 62 1.74 -20.44 -2.69
C ALA A 62 2.49 -20.42 -1.33
N THR A 63 2.16 -19.46 -0.45
CA THR A 63 2.59 -19.46 0.95
C THR A 63 1.57 -20.10 1.89
N ASP A 64 0.59 -20.84 1.36
CA ASP A 64 -0.45 -21.56 2.10
C ASP A 64 -1.24 -20.68 3.10
N SER A 65 -1.28 -19.37 2.86
CA SER A 65 -1.88 -18.41 3.79
C SER A 65 -3.37 -18.62 3.98
N TYR A 66 -4.09 -19.32 3.08
CA TYR A 66 -5.47 -19.74 3.34
C TYR A 66 -5.61 -20.63 4.59
N ARG A 67 -4.59 -21.45 4.89
CA ARG A 67 -4.53 -22.26 6.12
C ARG A 67 -3.74 -21.57 7.23
N LEU A 68 -2.67 -20.84 6.89
CA LEU A 68 -1.69 -20.29 7.84
C LEU A 68 -1.92 -18.82 8.23
N TRP A 69 -3.00 -18.18 7.77
CA TRP A 69 -3.29 -16.76 8.01
C TRP A 69 -3.23 -16.31 9.48
N ARG A 70 -3.52 -17.19 10.44
CA ARG A 70 -3.42 -16.87 11.88
C ARG A 70 -1.97 -16.68 12.34
N GLN A 71 -1.04 -17.45 11.78
CA GLN A 71 0.40 -17.27 11.98
C GLN A 71 0.89 -15.99 11.29
N ASP A 72 0.38 -15.73 10.08
CA ASP A 72 0.71 -14.53 9.29
C ASP A 72 0.26 -13.24 10.01
N ILE A 73 -0.97 -13.18 10.53
CA ILE A 73 -1.45 -12.05 11.37
C ILE A 73 -0.64 -11.94 12.67
N ALA A 74 -0.30 -13.05 13.33
CA ALA A 74 0.54 -13.02 14.52
C ALA A 74 1.94 -12.45 14.22
N LEU A 75 2.52 -12.75 13.05
CA LEU A 75 3.79 -12.20 12.63
C LEU A 75 3.71 -10.72 12.23
N LEU A 76 2.66 -10.30 11.51
CA LEU A 76 2.36 -8.88 11.26
C LEU A 76 2.22 -8.09 12.56
N LYS A 77 1.58 -8.68 13.59
CA LYS A 77 1.47 -8.12 14.94
C LYS A 77 2.81 -8.06 15.68
N ASN A 78 3.73 -8.99 15.44
CA ASN A 78 5.10 -8.95 15.96
C ASN A 78 5.98 -7.90 15.25
N TYR A 79 5.79 -7.69 13.95
CA TYR A 79 6.28 -6.50 13.23
C TYR A 79 5.54 -5.22 13.66
N GLY A 80 4.43 -5.37 14.39
CA GLY A 80 3.63 -4.33 15.01
C GLY A 80 2.85 -3.45 14.04
N VAL A 81 2.72 -3.79 12.75
CA VAL A 81 2.23 -2.89 11.69
C VAL A 81 0.89 -2.19 12.01
N ARG A 82 0.67 -1.00 11.46
CA ARG A 82 -0.60 -0.26 11.67
C ARG A 82 -1.67 -0.65 10.66
N ALA A 83 -1.27 -1.11 9.49
CA ALA A 83 -2.18 -1.52 8.43
C ALA A 83 -1.63 -2.76 7.69
N TYR A 84 -2.48 -3.45 6.96
CA TYR A 84 -2.10 -4.52 6.05
C TYR A 84 -2.89 -4.40 4.76
N ARG A 85 -2.18 -4.35 3.63
CA ARG A 85 -2.79 -4.34 2.31
C ARG A 85 -2.82 -5.76 1.76
N PHE A 86 -4.01 -6.22 1.40
CA PHE A 86 -4.24 -7.52 0.79
C PHE A 86 -5.34 -7.41 -0.27
N SER A 87 -5.44 -8.41 -1.15
CA SER A 87 -6.62 -8.55 -2.02
C SER A 87 -7.57 -9.61 -1.50
N LEU A 88 -8.84 -9.48 -1.88
CA LEU A 88 -9.78 -10.59 -1.89
C LEU A 88 -9.56 -11.40 -3.17
N SER A 89 -9.82 -12.71 -3.16
CA SER A 89 -9.90 -13.50 -4.39
C SER A 89 -11.35 -13.53 -4.88
N TRP A 90 -11.59 -12.99 -6.09
CA TRP A 90 -12.96 -12.92 -6.64
C TRP A 90 -13.55 -14.32 -6.76
N SER A 91 -12.78 -15.30 -7.25
CA SER A 91 -13.25 -16.68 -7.40
C SER A 91 -13.42 -17.43 -6.06
N ARG A 92 -12.94 -16.88 -4.93
CA ARG A 92 -13.29 -17.37 -3.58
C ARG A 92 -14.60 -16.76 -3.07
N ILE A 93 -14.95 -15.53 -3.46
CA ILE A 93 -16.19 -14.83 -3.06
C ILE A 93 -17.39 -15.24 -3.93
N ILE A 94 -17.22 -15.27 -5.26
CA ILE A 94 -18.23 -15.71 -6.24
C ILE A 94 -17.54 -16.72 -7.17
N PRO A 95 -17.72 -18.04 -7.00
CA PRO A 95 -16.94 -19.06 -7.71
C PRO A 95 -17.05 -19.04 -9.25
N LEU A 96 -18.21 -18.63 -9.78
CA LEU A 96 -18.43 -18.42 -11.21
C LEU A 96 -18.36 -16.92 -11.61
N GLY A 97 -18.02 -16.05 -10.66
CA GLY A 97 -17.76 -14.62 -10.81
C GLY A 97 -18.97 -13.69 -11.01
N GLY A 98 -20.01 -14.13 -11.70
CA GLY A 98 -21.01 -13.22 -12.27
C GLY A 98 -22.11 -12.75 -11.30
N ARG A 99 -22.82 -11.69 -11.72
CA ARG A 99 -23.85 -11.01 -10.91
C ARG A 99 -25.07 -11.86 -10.54
N ASN A 100 -25.32 -12.94 -11.29
CA ASN A 100 -26.41 -13.89 -11.07
C ASN A 100 -25.92 -15.23 -10.49
N ASP A 101 -24.61 -15.39 -10.28
CA ASP A 101 -24.02 -16.61 -9.75
C ASP A 101 -24.01 -16.58 -8.19
N PRO A 102 -24.06 -17.74 -7.52
CA PRO A 102 -24.15 -17.78 -6.06
C PRO A 102 -22.88 -17.25 -5.38
N VAL A 103 -23.07 -16.38 -4.39
CA VAL A 103 -22.02 -15.97 -3.44
C VAL A 103 -21.67 -17.16 -2.55
N ASN A 104 -20.36 -17.41 -2.37
CA ASN A 104 -19.85 -18.49 -1.54
C ASN A 104 -19.76 -18.07 -0.06
N PRO A 105 -20.56 -18.67 0.85
CA PRO A 105 -20.55 -18.30 2.26
C PRO A 105 -19.25 -18.67 2.98
N GLU A 106 -18.51 -19.69 2.53
CA GLU A 106 -17.22 -20.05 3.12
C GLU A 106 -16.14 -19.03 2.80
N GLY A 107 -16.12 -18.51 1.56
CA GLY A 107 -15.27 -17.39 1.15
C GLY A 107 -15.59 -16.10 1.91
N ILE A 108 -16.88 -15.76 2.05
CA ILE A 108 -17.31 -14.65 2.91
C ILE A 108 -16.81 -14.83 4.36
N LYS A 109 -16.95 -16.03 4.92
CA LYS A 109 -16.50 -16.32 6.29
C LYS A 109 -14.99 -16.18 6.43
N PHE A 110 -14.21 -16.72 5.50
CA PHE A 110 -12.74 -16.65 5.51
C PHE A 110 -12.23 -15.22 5.64
N TYR A 111 -12.68 -14.31 4.76
CA TYR A 111 -12.24 -12.92 4.82
C TYR A 111 -12.84 -12.14 6.01
N SER A 112 -14.04 -12.50 6.49
CA SER A 112 -14.55 -11.91 7.75
C SER A 112 -13.67 -12.28 8.94
N ASP A 113 -13.41 -13.58 9.15
CA ASP A 113 -12.54 -14.08 10.22
C ASP A 113 -11.14 -13.43 10.17
N PHE A 114 -10.61 -13.24 8.95
CA PHE A 114 -9.33 -12.59 8.70
C PHE A 114 -9.33 -11.09 9.06
N ILE A 115 -10.36 -10.36 8.64
CA ILE A 115 -10.55 -8.93 8.93
C ILE A 115 -10.75 -8.69 10.43
N ASP A 116 -11.54 -9.53 11.10
CA ASP A 116 -11.79 -9.44 12.54
C ASP A 116 -10.48 -9.63 13.32
N ALA A 117 -9.68 -10.65 12.97
CA ALA A 117 -8.39 -10.90 13.59
C ALA A 117 -7.33 -9.82 13.32
N LEU A 118 -7.34 -9.17 12.13
CA LEU A 118 -6.52 -7.98 11.88
C LEU A 118 -6.90 -6.85 12.85
N LEU A 119 -8.18 -6.60 13.05
CA LEU A 119 -8.67 -5.56 13.95
C LEU A 119 -8.41 -5.89 15.44
N GLU A 120 -8.52 -7.15 15.86
CA GLU A 120 -8.07 -7.63 17.17
C GLU A 120 -6.55 -7.44 17.38
N ALA A 121 -5.76 -7.62 16.31
CA ALA A 121 -4.33 -7.32 16.30
C ALA A 121 -4.02 -5.80 16.23
N LYS A 122 -5.05 -4.94 16.09
CA LYS A 122 -4.98 -3.48 15.90
C LYS A 122 -4.33 -3.05 14.57
N ILE A 123 -4.50 -3.87 13.55
CA ILE A 123 -4.03 -3.68 12.19
C ILE A 123 -5.22 -3.25 11.31
N THR A 124 -5.15 -2.10 10.66
CA THR A 124 -6.19 -1.60 9.75
C THR A 124 -6.18 -2.39 8.43
N PRO A 125 -7.31 -3.00 8.01
CA PRO A 125 -7.40 -3.64 6.71
C PRO A 125 -7.47 -2.61 5.57
N PHE A 126 -6.63 -2.78 4.55
CA PHE A 126 -6.58 -1.96 3.34
C PHE A 126 -6.81 -2.86 2.12
N VAL A 127 -8.06 -2.93 1.64
CA VAL A 127 -8.52 -4.07 0.85
C VAL A 127 -8.56 -3.76 -0.64
N THR A 128 -7.93 -4.63 -1.43
CA THR A 128 -8.00 -4.63 -2.89
C THR A 128 -9.09 -5.59 -3.35
N LEU A 129 -10.05 -5.13 -4.14
CA LEU A 129 -11.13 -5.97 -4.66
C LEU A 129 -10.60 -6.94 -5.73
N TYR A 130 -9.74 -6.48 -6.64
CA TYR A 130 -9.22 -7.30 -7.73
C TYR A 130 -7.70 -7.13 -7.89
N HIS A 131 -6.99 -8.25 -7.83
CA HIS A 131 -5.56 -8.32 -8.10
C HIS A 131 -5.29 -9.44 -9.12
N TRP A 132 -5.75 -9.20 -10.35
CA TRP A 132 -5.49 -9.98 -11.56
C TRP A 132 -6.13 -11.38 -11.63
N ASP A 133 -6.73 -11.88 -10.54
CA ASP A 133 -7.29 -13.23 -10.41
C ASP A 133 -8.76 -13.35 -10.89
N LEU A 134 -9.02 -12.96 -12.14
CA LEU A 134 -10.37 -13.03 -12.73
C LEU A 134 -10.91 -14.47 -12.67
N PRO A 135 -12.16 -14.72 -12.21
CA PRO A 135 -12.76 -16.05 -12.24
C PRO A 135 -12.77 -16.60 -13.67
N GLN A 136 -12.23 -17.81 -13.87
CA GLN A 136 -12.08 -18.45 -15.18
C GLN A 136 -13.44 -18.52 -15.92
N ALA A 137 -14.52 -18.78 -15.18
CA ALA A 137 -15.87 -18.82 -15.72
C ALA A 137 -16.31 -17.51 -16.42
N LEU A 138 -15.81 -16.34 -16.01
CA LEU A 138 -16.11 -15.07 -16.71
C LEU A 138 -15.26 -14.88 -17.96
N HIS A 139 -14.04 -15.42 -17.97
CA HIS A 139 -13.24 -15.51 -19.18
C HIS A 139 -13.93 -16.44 -20.20
N ASP A 140 -14.30 -17.66 -19.80
CA ASP A 140 -14.93 -18.64 -20.70
C ASP A 140 -16.30 -18.17 -21.22
N ARG A 141 -17.11 -17.53 -20.36
CA ARG A 141 -18.49 -17.10 -20.66
C ARG A 141 -18.55 -15.98 -21.70
N TYR A 142 -17.66 -14.98 -21.63
CA TYR A 142 -17.72 -13.80 -22.52
C TYR A 142 -16.38 -13.13 -22.85
N GLY A 143 -15.24 -13.75 -22.52
CA GLY A 143 -13.90 -13.18 -22.73
C GLY A 143 -13.40 -12.27 -21.59
N GLY A 144 -14.09 -12.22 -20.45
CA GLY A 144 -13.70 -11.40 -19.31
C GLY A 144 -13.64 -9.91 -19.67
N TRP A 145 -12.49 -9.27 -19.42
CA TRP A 145 -12.26 -7.84 -19.65
C TRP A 145 -12.41 -7.38 -21.12
N LEU A 146 -12.44 -8.31 -22.08
CA LEU A 146 -12.73 -7.99 -23.49
C LEU A 146 -14.21 -7.58 -23.72
N ASN A 147 -15.13 -7.99 -22.85
CA ASN A 147 -16.54 -7.60 -22.94
C ASN A 147 -16.88 -6.56 -21.87
N LYS A 148 -16.70 -5.27 -22.22
CA LYS A 148 -17.00 -4.12 -21.34
C LYS A 148 -18.38 -4.22 -20.69
N GLU A 149 -19.40 -4.55 -21.48
CA GLU A 149 -20.79 -4.51 -21.01
C GLU A 149 -21.07 -5.51 -19.90
N GLU A 150 -20.59 -6.75 -20.03
CA GLU A 150 -20.85 -7.79 -19.05
C GLU A 150 -19.90 -7.72 -17.85
N ILE A 151 -18.60 -7.48 -18.08
CA ILE A 151 -17.62 -7.43 -16.99
C ILE A 151 -17.88 -6.27 -16.03
N THR A 152 -18.36 -5.12 -16.54
CA THR A 152 -18.72 -3.97 -15.70
C THR A 152 -19.86 -4.32 -14.74
N LYS A 153 -20.88 -5.05 -15.21
CA LYS A 153 -22.04 -5.45 -14.40
C LYS A 153 -21.62 -6.48 -13.34
N ASP A 154 -20.80 -7.46 -13.72
CA ASP A 154 -20.33 -8.52 -12.83
C ASP A 154 -19.33 -8.01 -11.78
N PHE A 155 -18.35 -7.20 -12.16
CA PHE A 155 -17.42 -6.57 -11.23
C PHE A 155 -18.12 -5.61 -10.26
N THR A 156 -19.11 -4.84 -10.73
CA THR A 156 -19.90 -3.96 -9.85
C THR A 156 -20.71 -4.75 -8.83
N ASN A 157 -21.27 -5.90 -9.21
CA ASN A 157 -21.96 -6.78 -8.26
C ASN A 157 -20.99 -7.44 -7.27
N TYR A 158 -19.84 -7.91 -7.73
CA TYR A 158 -18.78 -8.43 -6.87
C TYR A 158 -18.32 -7.38 -5.83
N ALA A 159 -18.05 -6.15 -6.27
CA ALA A 159 -17.76 -5.02 -5.38
C ALA A 159 -18.90 -4.80 -4.37
N LYS A 160 -20.16 -4.86 -4.81
CA LYS A 160 -21.35 -4.75 -3.94
C LYS A 160 -21.34 -5.78 -2.80
N VAL A 161 -21.10 -7.04 -3.13
CA VAL A 161 -21.02 -8.15 -2.16
C VAL A 161 -19.90 -7.87 -1.14
N CYS A 162 -18.71 -7.45 -1.60
CA CYS A 162 -17.60 -7.11 -0.71
C CYS A 162 -17.91 -5.91 0.21
N PHE A 163 -18.56 -4.86 -0.31
CA PHE A 163 -18.97 -3.71 0.50
C PHE A 163 -20.04 -4.09 1.53
N GLN A 164 -21.00 -4.94 1.16
CA GLN A 164 -22.07 -5.43 2.06
C GLN A 164 -21.52 -6.27 3.22
N HIS A 165 -20.58 -7.18 2.95
CA HIS A 165 -20.09 -8.14 3.96
C HIS A 165 -18.91 -7.63 4.80
N PHE A 166 -18.12 -6.67 4.32
CA PHE A 166 -16.88 -6.26 4.98
C PHE A 166 -16.76 -4.74 5.24
N GLY A 167 -17.53 -3.90 4.55
CA GLY A 167 -17.39 -2.44 4.61
C GLY A 167 -17.88 -1.80 5.92
N ASP A 168 -18.52 -2.57 6.80
CA ASP A 168 -18.76 -2.20 8.18
C ASP A 168 -17.43 -2.00 8.95
N ARG A 169 -16.43 -2.84 8.65
CA ARG A 169 -15.09 -2.86 9.26
C ARG A 169 -14.00 -2.26 8.38
N VAL A 170 -14.01 -2.52 7.07
CA VAL A 170 -13.03 -2.02 6.10
C VAL A 170 -13.30 -0.55 5.76
N LYS A 171 -12.24 0.27 5.75
CA LYS A 171 -12.32 1.73 5.52
C LYS A 171 -11.44 2.28 4.41
N HIS A 172 -10.58 1.46 3.82
CA HIS A 172 -9.80 1.84 2.63
C HIS A 172 -9.93 0.74 1.59
N TRP A 173 -10.42 1.11 0.41
CA TRP A 173 -10.72 0.21 -0.70
C TRP A 173 -9.93 0.59 -1.95
N LEU A 174 -9.35 -0.41 -2.61
CA LEU A 174 -8.82 -0.32 -3.97
C LEU A 174 -9.69 -1.18 -4.88
N THR A 175 -10.20 -0.64 -5.99
CA THR A 175 -10.97 -1.46 -6.93
C THR A 175 -10.07 -2.42 -7.70
N LEU A 176 -8.94 -1.93 -8.21
CA LEU A 176 -8.02 -2.66 -9.07
C LEU A 176 -6.58 -2.41 -8.58
N ASN A 177 -5.75 -3.45 -8.60
CA ASN A 177 -4.30 -3.27 -8.64
C ASN A 177 -3.80 -3.24 -10.09
N GLU A 178 -2.95 -2.28 -10.43
CA GLU A 178 -2.12 -2.27 -11.65
C GLU A 178 -2.88 -2.68 -12.92
N PRO A 179 -3.91 -1.91 -13.33
CA PRO A 179 -4.70 -2.26 -14.51
C PRO A 179 -3.86 -2.30 -15.80
N TRP A 180 -2.72 -1.58 -15.83
CA TRP A 180 -1.73 -1.66 -16.91
C TRP A 180 -1.15 -3.07 -17.04
N CYS A 181 -0.81 -3.72 -15.93
CA CYS A 181 -0.30 -5.10 -15.93
C CYS A 181 -1.36 -6.07 -16.49
N VAL A 182 -2.63 -5.88 -16.12
CA VAL A 182 -3.74 -6.66 -16.70
C VAL A 182 -3.82 -6.46 -18.21
N ALA A 183 -3.84 -5.23 -18.70
CA ALA A 183 -3.97 -4.92 -20.12
C ALA A 183 -2.74 -5.34 -20.93
N VAL A 184 -1.55 -4.84 -20.58
CA VAL A 184 -0.32 -5.02 -21.37
C VAL A 184 0.29 -6.40 -21.17
N LEU A 185 0.38 -6.92 -19.94
CA LEU A 185 1.04 -8.21 -19.71
C LEU A 185 0.09 -9.39 -19.97
N GLY A 186 -1.21 -9.21 -19.69
CA GLY A 186 -2.26 -10.21 -19.90
C GLY A 186 -2.82 -10.32 -21.32
N TYR A 187 -2.95 -9.20 -22.05
CA TYR A 187 -3.55 -9.14 -23.39
C TYR A 187 -2.67 -8.49 -24.49
N GLY A 188 -1.53 -7.89 -24.12
CA GLY A 188 -0.58 -7.31 -25.07
C GLY A 188 0.62 -8.22 -25.35
N ARG A 189 1.39 -8.54 -24.30
CA ARG A 189 2.62 -9.35 -24.34
C ARG A 189 2.37 -10.84 -24.06
N GLY A 190 1.16 -11.23 -23.63
CA GLY A 190 0.76 -12.62 -23.37
C GLY A 190 1.62 -13.39 -22.35
N VAL A 191 2.27 -12.67 -21.43
CA VAL A 191 3.17 -13.24 -20.39
C VAL A 191 2.44 -13.52 -19.08
N PHE A 192 1.38 -12.77 -18.78
CA PHE A 192 0.51 -12.98 -17.61
C PHE A 192 -0.83 -13.55 -18.06
N ALA A 193 -1.62 -14.10 -17.14
CA ALA A 193 -2.96 -14.61 -17.46
C ALA A 193 -3.87 -13.49 -18.02
N PRO A 194 -4.74 -13.75 -19.01
CA PRO A 194 -5.02 -15.05 -19.65
C PRO A 194 -4.02 -15.45 -20.75
N GLY A 195 -2.98 -14.66 -21.00
CA GLY A 195 -1.88 -15.04 -21.89
C GLY A 195 -2.06 -14.66 -23.36
N ARG A 196 -2.85 -13.62 -23.65
CA ARG A 196 -3.25 -13.23 -25.00
C ARG A 196 -2.25 -12.25 -25.63
N SER A 197 -1.98 -12.44 -26.92
CA SER A 197 -1.09 -11.61 -27.75
C SER A 197 -1.14 -12.04 -29.23
N SER A 198 -0.59 -11.23 -30.13
CA SER A 198 -0.38 -11.60 -31.55
C SER A 198 0.78 -12.59 -31.76
N ASP A 199 1.58 -12.88 -30.73
CA ASP A 199 2.65 -13.88 -30.76
C ASP A 199 2.03 -15.30 -30.69
N ARG A 200 1.93 -15.97 -31.84
CA ARG A 200 1.31 -17.31 -31.96
C ARG A 200 2.15 -18.46 -31.42
N VAL A 201 3.43 -18.24 -31.08
CA VAL A 201 4.25 -19.24 -30.37
C VAL A 201 3.90 -19.21 -28.88
N ARG A 202 3.68 -18.02 -28.33
CA ARG A 202 3.30 -17.79 -26.93
C ARG A 202 1.81 -17.94 -26.67
N SER A 203 0.98 -17.55 -27.62
CA SER A 203 -0.48 -17.57 -27.55
C SER A 203 -1.04 -18.17 -28.85
N PRO A 204 -1.03 -19.50 -28.99
CA PRO A 204 -1.61 -20.18 -30.13
C PRO A 204 -3.13 -19.99 -30.15
N ASP A 205 -3.74 -20.06 -31.34
CA ASP A 205 -5.19 -20.08 -31.46
C ASP A 205 -5.77 -21.39 -30.87
N PRO A 206 -6.98 -21.38 -30.28
CA PRO A 206 -7.58 -22.59 -29.70
C PRO A 206 -7.75 -23.70 -30.74
N VAL A 207 -7.45 -24.95 -30.36
CA VAL A 207 -7.56 -26.13 -31.24
C VAL A 207 -8.96 -26.29 -31.83
N ASN A 208 -9.99 -25.93 -31.06
CA ASN A 208 -11.39 -25.89 -31.49
C ASN A 208 -11.95 -24.47 -31.27
N PRO A 209 -11.76 -23.52 -32.21
CA PRO A 209 -12.19 -22.13 -31.98
C PRO A 209 -13.72 -22.01 -31.89
N GLU A 210 -14.47 -22.86 -32.58
CA GLU A 210 -15.94 -22.85 -32.52
C GLU A 210 -16.51 -23.26 -31.15
N THR A 211 -15.73 -23.92 -30.28
CA THR A 211 -16.17 -24.31 -28.93
C THR A 211 -15.86 -23.27 -27.85
N VAL A 212 -15.29 -22.12 -28.20
CA VAL A 212 -15.06 -21.00 -27.26
C VAL A 212 -15.85 -19.75 -27.66
N HIS A 213 -16.03 -18.83 -26.70
CA HIS A 213 -16.69 -17.55 -26.93
C HIS A 213 -16.05 -16.78 -28.11
N PRO A 214 -16.80 -16.08 -28.99
CA PRO A 214 -16.25 -15.41 -30.17
C PRO A 214 -15.02 -14.53 -29.94
N LEU A 215 -14.94 -13.80 -28.83
CA LEU A 215 -13.78 -12.96 -28.47
C LEU A 215 -12.52 -13.75 -28.10
N LEU A 216 -12.60 -15.07 -27.93
CA LEU A 216 -11.49 -15.96 -27.58
C LEU A 216 -11.07 -16.91 -28.71
N ARG A 217 -11.65 -16.78 -29.90
CA ARG A 217 -11.41 -17.66 -31.07
C ARG A 217 -9.99 -17.60 -31.65
N THR A 218 -9.19 -16.65 -31.18
CA THR A 218 -7.77 -16.52 -31.50
C THR A 218 -6.96 -16.41 -30.21
N GLY A 219 -5.63 -16.59 -30.28
CA GLY A 219 -4.70 -16.23 -29.20
C GLY A 219 -4.65 -14.72 -28.89
N GLY A 220 -5.35 -13.90 -29.68
CA GLY A 220 -5.58 -12.48 -29.45
C GLY A 220 -4.81 -11.54 -30.36
N ASP A 221 -5.09 -10.25 -30.20
CA ASP A 221 -4.46 -9.16 -30.96
C ASP A 221 -3.87 -8.08 -30.03
N SER A 222 -2.55 -8.04 -29.96
CA SER A 222 -1.77 -7.04 -29.21
C SER A 222 -2.04 -5.60 -29.65
N LYS A 223 -2.54 -5.37 -30.88
CA LYS A 223 -2.80 -4.00 -31.38
C LYS A 223 -4.11 -3.39 -30.87
N THR A 224 -5.05 -4.19 -30.35
CA THR A 224 -6.40 -3.74 -29.99
C THR A 224 -6.86 -4.21 -28.61
N GLU A 225 -6.60 -5.47 -28.23
CA GLU A 225 -7.10 -6.04 -26.97
C GLU A 225 -6.66 -5.28 -25.71
N PRO A 226 -5.39 -4.83 -25.55
CA PRO A 226 -4.97 -4.05 -24.39
C PRO A 226 -5.79 -2.77 -24.18
N TYR A 227 -6.16 -2.09 -25.27
CA TYR A 227 -6.87 -0.81 -25.24
C TYR A 227 -8.36 -1.01 -24.90
N ILE A 228 -8.97 -2.09 -25.40
CA ILE A 228 -10.31 -2.54 -25.00
C ILE A 228 -10.32 -2.90 -23.50
N VAL A 229 -9.36 -3.71 -23.04
CA VAL A 229 -9.26 -4.17 -21.65
C VAL A 229 -9.02 -3.01 -20.68
N ALA A 230 -8.11 -2.07 -21.00
CA ALA A 230 -7.86 -0.89 -20.19
C ALA A 230 -9.09 -0.01 -20.02
N HIS A 231 -9.87 0.17 -21.08
CA HIS A 231 -11.12 0.91 -21.04
C HIS A 231 -12.21 0.18 -20.23
N SER A 232 -12.38 -1.13 -20.42
CA SER A 232 -13.26 -1.96 -19.57
C SER A 232 -12.92 -1.87 -18.08
N LEU A 233 -11.63 -1.87 -17.74
CA LEU A 233 -11.13 -1.73 -16.36
C LEU A 233 -11.48 -0.36 -15.76
N LEU A 234 -11.27 0.74 -16.52
CA LEU A 234 -11.60 2.09 -16.08
C LEU A 234 -13.11 2.28 -15.82
N ILE A 235 -13.96 1.79 -16.72
CA ILE A 235 -15.42 1.83 -16.57
C ILE A 235 -15.88 0.98 -15.38
N SER A 236 -15.30 -0.21 -15.20
CA SER A 236 -15.61 -1.10 -14.07
C SER A 236 -15.20 -0.51 -12.71
N HIS A 237 -14.02 0.12 -12.64
CA HIS A 237 -13.57 0.90 -11.47
C HIS A 237 -14.57 2.00 -11.12
N ALA A 238 -14.97 2.81 -12.12
CA ALA A 238 -15.81 3.97 -11.90
C ALA A 238 -17.26 3.61 -11.50
N HIS A 239 -17.83 2.53 -12.07
CA HIS A 239 -19.11 1.99 -11.60
C HIS A 239 -19.04 1.47 -10.16
N ALA A 240 -17.99 0.73 -9.78
CA ALA A 240 -17.81 0.26 -8.40
C ALA A 240 -17.64 1.41 -7.40
N VAL A 241 -16.97 2.49 -7.80
CA VAL A 241 -16.82 3.70 -6.97
C VAL A 241 -18.14 4.46 -6.85
N LYS A 242 -18.89 4.63 -7.94
CA LYS A 242 -20.23 5.24 -7.88
C LYS A 242 -21.14 4.46 -6.95
N LEU A 243 -21.20 3.14 -7.10
CA LEU A 243 -21.92 2.26 -6.19
C LEU A 243 -21.50 2.47 -4.72
N TYR A 244 -20.19 2.50 -4.44
CA TYR A 244 -19.69 2.74 -3.08
C TYR A 244 -20.16 4.10 -2.53
N ARG A 245 -20.01 5.16 -3.31
CA ARG A 245 -20.35 6.54 -2.91
C ARG A 245 -21.85 6.71 -2.68
N ASP A 246 -22.69 6.15 -3.55
CA ASP A 246 -24.14 6.23 -3.47
C ASP A 246 -24.70 5.36 -2.33
N GLU A 247 -24.44 4.05 -2.35
CA GLU A 247 -25.10 3.10 -1.45
C GLU A 247 -24.43 2.96 -0.08
N PHE A 248 -23.10 3.11 0.05
CA PHE A 248 -22.37 2.66 1.24
C PHE A 248 -21.63 3.75 2.02
N LYS A 249 -20.99 4.70 1.33
CA LYS A 249 -20.03 5.65 1.92
C LYS A 249 -20.65 6.51 3.04
N HIS A 250 -21.94 6.81 2.97
CA HIS A 250 -22.65 7.65 3.95
C HIS A 250 -22.75 7.03 5.36
N PHE A 251 -22.82 5.70 5.48
CA PHE A 251 -22.75 5.02 6.79
C PHE A 251 -21.39 4.34 7.04
N GLN A 252 -20.76 3.76 6.03
CA GLN A 252 -19.48 3.06 6.18
C GLN A 252 -18.29 4.00 6.39
N LYS A 253 -18.34 5.21 5.82
CA LYS A 253 -17.33 6.29 5.97
C LYS A 253 -15.91 5.89 5.58
N GLY A 254 -15.77 5.00 4.59
CA GLY A 254 -14.49 4.64 4.01
C GLY A 254 -14.09 5.53 2.82
N GLU A 255 -12.83 5.36 2.41
CA GLU A 255 -12.23 5.90 1.21
C GLU A 255 -12.14 4.80 0.14
N ILE A 256 -12.32 5.15 -1.13
CA ILE A 256 -12.19 4.23 -2.27
C ILE A 256 -11.37 4.85 -3.40
N GLY A 257 -10.51 4.06 -4.03
CA GLY A 257 -9.69 4.50 -5.15
C GLY A 257 -9.18 3.36 -6.02
N ILE A 258 -8.15 3.68 -6.81
CA ILE A 258 -7.43 2.74 -7.69
C ILE A 258 -5.92 2.82 -7.42
N THR A 259 -5.24 1.68 -7.53
CA THR A 259 -3.77 1.62 -7.46
C THR A 259 -3.21 1.46 -8.88
N LEU A 260 -2.30 2.36 -9.24
CA LEU A 260 -1.62 2.39 -10.53
C LEU A 260 -0.13 2.11 -10.36
N ASN A 261 0.42 1.24 -11.21
CA ASN A 261 1.87 1.12 -11.36
C ASN A 261 2.44 2.23 -12.22
N GLY A 262 3.70 2.54 -11.97
CA GLY A 262 4.54 3.28 -12.88
C GLY A 262 5.75 3.84 -12.17
N ASP A 263 6.89 3.77 -12.85
CA ASP A 263 8.16 4.28 -12.34
C ASP A 263 8.51 5.64 -12.95
N TYR A 264 9.51 6.31 -12.39
CA TYR A 264 9.96 7.57 -12.97
C TYR A 264 10.80 7.33 -14.22
N TYR A 265 10.57 8.12 -15.26
CA TYR A 265 11.39 8.14 -16.46
C TYR A 265 12.16 9.45 -16.52
N MET A 266 13.44 9.40 -16.11
CA MET A 266 14.37 10.52 -16.30
C MET A 266 14.83 10.56 -17.76
N PRO A 267 15.17 11.73 -18.33
CA PRO A 267 15.91 11.75 -19.58
C PRO A 267 17.27 11.05 -19.38
N TYR A 268 17.74 10.36 -20.43
CA TYR A 268 19.03 9.67 -20.42
C TYR A 268 20.24 10.62 -20.38
N ASP A 269 20.12 11.78 -21.05
CA ASP A 269 21.09 12.86 -21.12
C ASP A 269 20.35 14.20 -21.33
N ASP A 270 21.06 15.29 -21.61
CA ASP A 270 20.48 16.63 -21.79
C ASP A 270 19.75 16.85 -23.14
N ASP A 271 19.58 15.83 -24.00
CA ASP A 271 18.79 15.96 -25.24
C ASP A 271 17.28 16.16 -24.93
N PRO A 272 16.65 17.26 -25.38
CA PRO A 272 15.21 17.47 -25.23
C PRO A 272 14.33 16.35 -25.80
N ALA A 273 14.81 15.58 -26.79
CA ALA A 273 14.11 14.42 -27.31
C ALA A 273 14.03 13.27 -26.29
N ASN A 274 15.03 13.13 -25.41
CA ASN A 274 15.05 12.15 -24.32
C ASN A 274 14.16 12.58 -23.15
N ALA A 275 14.04 13.89 -22.89
CA ALA A 275 13.02 14.42 -21.97
C ALA A 275 11.58 14.20 -22.50
N THR A 276 11.37 14.41 -23.81
CA THR A 276 10.10 14.07 -24.48
C THR A 276 9.82 12.58 -24.45
N ALA A 277 10.84 11.72 -24.59
CA ALA A 277 10.70 10.26 -24.42
C ALA A 277 10.25 9.90 -22.99
N GLY A 278 10.82 10.55 -21.97
CA GLY A 278 10.40 10.36 -20.57
C GLY A 278 8.92 10.67 -20.34
N GLN A 279 8.40 11.77 -20.88
CA GLN A 279 6.97 12.08 -20.78
C GLN A 279 6.10 11.06 -21.54
N ARG A 280 6.51 10.59 -22.71
CA ARG A 280 5.75 9.59 -23.49
C ARG A 280 5.63 8.25 -22.79
N ALA A 281 6.69 7.79 -22.11
CA ALA A 281 6.64 6.60 -21.27
C ALA A 281 5.75 6.80 -20.03
N LEU A 282 5.82 7.97 -19.37
CA LEU A 282 4.91 8.33 -18.28
C LEU A 282 3.46 8.38 -18.73
N ASP A 283 3.16 8.84 -19.95
CA ASP A 283 1.81 8.86 -20.52
C ASP A 283 1.29 7.42 -20.76
N PHE A 284 2.11 6.54 -21.35
CA PHE A 284 1.73 5.15 -21.66
C PHE A 284 1.72 4.19 -20.44
N HIS A 285 2.32 4.56 -19.31
CA HIS A 285 2.25 3.77 -18.06
C HIS A 285 1.27 4.37 -17.06
N ILE A 286 1.52 5.61 -16.64
CA ILE A 286 0.74 6.30 -15.62
C ILE A 286 -0.46 7.03 -16.25
N GLY A 287 -0.22 7.86 -17.26
CA GLY A 287 -1.23 8.75 -17.86
C GLY A 287 -2.46 7.99 -18.39
N TRP A 288 -2.26 6.83 -18.99
CA TRP A 288 -3.32 5.96 -19.55
C TRP A 288 -4.49 5.71 -18.59
N TYR A 289 -4.21 5.58 -17.29
CA TYR A 289 -5.24 5.38 -16.26
C TYR A 289 -5.42 6.60 -15.37
N ALA A 290 -4.35 7.35 -15.10
CA ALA A 290 -4.38 8.50 -14.23
C ALA A 290 -5.06 9.73 -14.86
N ASP A 291 -4.77 10.07 -16.12
CA ASP A 291 -5.41 11.22 -16.76
C ASP A 291 -6.94 11.04 -16.90
N PRO A 292 -7.50 9.86 -17.26
CA PRO A 292 -8.96 9.68 -17.25
C PRO A 292 -9.58 9.88 -15.86
N VAL A 293 -8.97 9.30 -14.82
CA VAL A 293 -9.52 9.35 -13.45
C VAL A 293 -9.35 10.72 -12.79
N TYR A 294 -8.27 11.46 -13.08
CA TYR A 294 -7.92 12.69 -12.37
C TYR A 294 -8.01 13.98 -13.21
N LEU A 295 -8.02 13.89 -14.54
CA LEU A 295 -8.12 15.04 -15.47
C LEU A 295 -9.30 14.93 -16.46
N GLY A 296 -9.92 13.74 -16.60
CA GLY A 296 -11.09 13.53 -17.46
C GLY A 296 -10.80 13.32 -18.94
N HIS A 297 -9.61 12.83 -19.31
CA HIS A 297 -9.27 12.46 -20.70
C HIS A 297 -8.11 11.46 -20.75
N TYR A 298 -7.94 10.70 -21.84
CA TYR A 298 -6.67 10.00 -22.10
C TYR A 298 -5.55 11.01 -22.45
N PRO A 299 -4.25 10.68 -22.26
CA PRO A 299 -3.14 11.54 -22.66
C PRO A 299 -3.15 11.83 -24.17
N GLU A 300 -2.79 13.04 -24.59
CA GLU A 300 -2.85 13.42 -26.01
C GLU A 300 -1.91 12.57 -26.88
N TYR A 301 -0.70 12.23 -26.40
CA TYR A 301 0.23 11.37 -27.14
C TYR A 301 -0.31 9.94 -27.34
N MET A 302 -1.14 9.44 -26.43
CA MET A 302 -1.82 8.16 -26.65
C MET A 302 -2.86 8.26 -27.77
N LYS A 303 -3.60 9.37 -27.86
CA LYS A 303 -4.56 9.58 -28.97
C LYS A 303 -3.83 9.69 -30.31
N GLU A 304 -2.70 10.39 -30.35
CA GLU A 304 -1.84 10.54 -31.54
C GLU A 304 -1.34 9.19 -32.08
N VAL A 305 -0.79 8.33 -31.22
CA VAL A 305 -0.20 7.04 -31.61
C VAL A 305 -1.27 5.98 -31.91
N LEU A 306 -2.37 5.96 -31.14
CA LEU A 306 -3.34 4.86 -31.19
C LEU A 306 -4.48 5.11 -32.20
N GLY A 307 -4.90 6.36 -32.38
CA GLY A 307 -6.07 6.71 -33.19
C GLY A 307 -7.31 5.91 -32.77
N ASP A 308 -8.04 5.38 -33.76
CA ASP A 308 -9.28 4.61 -33.59
C ASP A 308 -9.14 3.33 -32.73
N ARG A 309 -7.90 2.90 -32.41
CA ARG A 309 -7.63 1.75 -31.53
C ARG A 309 -7.78 2.08 -30.04
N LEU A 310 -7.74 3.36 -29.67
CA LEU A 310 -8.01 3.81 -28.31
C LEU A 310 -9.51 4.08 -28.16
N PRO A 311 -10.26 3.33 -27.32
CA PRO A 311 -11.70 3.54 -27.17
C PRO A 311 -12.03 4.96 -26.71
N THR A 312 -12.98 5.60 -27.40
CA THR A 312 -13.48 6.93 -27.01
C THR A 312 -14.54 6.79 -25.92
N PHE A 313 -14.40 7.52 -24.81
CA PHE A 313 -15.43 7.63 -23.79
C PHE A 313 -16.67 8.39 -24.31
N THR A 314 -17.87 7.93 -23.96
CA THR A 314 -19.06 8.79 -24.06
C THR A 314 -19.04 9.92 -23.01
N PRO A 315 -19.86 10.99 -23.16
CA PRO A 315 -19.99 12.02 -22.14
C PRO A 315 -20.40 11.47 -20.76
N GLU A 316 -21.25 10.44 -20.74
CA GLU A 316 -21.73 9.78 -19.52
C GLU A 316 -20.62 8.93 -18.88
N GLU A 317 -19.83 8.23 -19.70
CA GLU A 317 -18.69 7.44 -19.23
C GLU A 317 -17.58 8.31 -18.62
N ILE A 318 -17.22 9.42 -19.27
CA ILE A 318 -16.16 10.28 -18.73
C ILE A 318 -16.64 11.10 -17.52
N ALA A 319 -17.94 11.43 -17.45
CA ALA A 319 -18.55 11.99 -16.24
C ALA A 319 -18.64 10.99 -15.08
N LEU A 320 -18.52 9.68 -15.34
CA LEU A 320 -18.43 8.64 -14.33
C LEU A 320 -16.99 8.39 -13.88
N VAL A 321 -16.03 8.35 -14.82
CA VAL A 321 -14.60 8.08 -14.56
C VAL A 321 -13.88 9.30 -13.97
N HIS A 322 -14.19 10.52 -14.40
CA HIS A 322 -13.51 11.70 -13.87
C HIS A 322 -13.86 11.94 -12.40
N GLY A 323 -12.84 11.93 -11.54
CA GLY A 323 -12.98 12.01 -10.09
C GLY A 323 -13.34 10.67 -9.42
N SER A 324 -13.24 9.52 -10.10
CA SER A 324 -13.61 8.21 -9.54
C SER A 324 -12.60 7.62 -8.53
N SER A 325 -11.66 8.39 -8.00
CA SER A 325 -10.78 7.96 -6.91
C SER A 325 -10.66 9.05 -5.85
N ASP A 326 -10.77 8.69 -4.57
CA ASP A 326 -10.69 9.63 -3.44
C ASP A 326 -9.22 10.09 -3.16
N PHE A 327 -8.24 9.37 -3.69
CA PHE A 327 -6.79 9.57 -3.50
C PHE A 327 -5.99 9.02 -4.70
N TYR A 328 -4.68 9.24 -4.75
CA TYR A 328 -3.80 8.60 -5.73
C TYR A 328 -3.12 7.37 -5.12
N GLY A 329 -3.54 6.15 -5.50
CA GLY A 329 -2.86 4.90 -5.13
C GLY A 329 -1.71 4.60 -6.08
N MET A 330 -0.51 4.33 -5.57
CA MET A 330 0.67 4.10 -6.40
C MET A 330 1.51 2.88 -6.01
N ASN A 331 1.97 2.17 -7.03
CA ASN A 331 3.01 1.14 -6.95
C ASN A 331 4.21 1.60 -7.78
N THR A 332 5.41 1.55 -7.20
CA THR A 332 6.66 1.93 -7.88
C THR A 332 7.82 1.17 -7.26
N TYR A 333 8.80 0.81 -8.08
CA TYR A 333 9.87 -0.12 -7.77
C TYR A 333 11.25 0.40 -8.19
N THR A 334 11.36 1.17 -9.27
CA THR A 334 12.63 1.54 -9.92
C THR A 334 12.60 2.97 -10.46
N THR A 335 13.56 3.32 -11.31
CA THR A 335 13.56 4.53 -12.14
C THR A 335 14.33 4.21 -13.41
N CYS A 336 13.82 4.66 -14.54
CA CYS A 336 14.36 4.39 -15.86
C CYS A 336 15.03 5.64 -16.44
N LEU A 337 16.02 5.43 -17.31
CA LEU A 337 16.51 6.43 -18.25
C LEU A 337 15.79 6.25 -19.58
N ALA A 338 15.06 7.27 -20.03
CA ALA A 338 14.34 7.29 -21.30
C ALA A 338 15.23 7.82 -22.44
N LYS A 339 15.21 7.10 -23.56
CA LYS A 339 15.84 7.48 -24.83
C LYS A 339 14.80 7.50 -25.94
N ASN A 340 14.91 8.49 -26.82
CA ASN A 340 14.11 8.57 -28.03
C ASN A 340 14.40 7.40 -28.99
N GLY A 341 13.46 7.07 -29.87
CA GLY A 341 13.63 6.09 -30.95
C GLY A 341 13.28 4.64 -30.59
N GLY A 342 12.31 4.41 -29.69
CA GLY A 342 11.78 3.07 -29.43
C GLY A 342 10.62 2.70 -30.37
N ASP A 343 10.40 1.40 -30.54
CA ASP A 343 9.33 0.78 -31.34
C ASP A 343 8.27 0.05 -30.48
N ASP A 344 8.53 -0.14 -29.19
CA ASP A 344 7.55 -0.67 -28.23
C ASP A 344 6.48 0.39 -27.91
N GLU A 345 5.33 0.28 -28.57
CA GLU A 345 4.16 1.13 -28.37
C GLU A 345 3.72 1.16 -26.90
N PHE A 346 3.81 0.06 -26.15
CA PHE A 346 3.42 0.02 -24.74
C PHE A 346 4.42 0.74 -23.81
N GLN A 347 5.57 1.18 -24.33
CA GLN A 347 6.50 2.12 -23.66
C GLN A 347 6.34 3.55 -24.22
N GLY A 348 5.36 3.83 -25.09
CA GLY A 348 5.20 5.11 -25.75
C GLY A 348 6.31 5.41 -26.77
N ASN A 349 6.75 4.40 -27.53
CA ASN A 349 7.80 4.51 -28.55
C ASN A 349 9.11 5.09 -27.99
N THR A 350 9.48 4.60 -26.80
CA THR A 350 10.61 5.05 -25.99
C THR A 350 11.46 3.85 -25.61
N ILE A 351 12.77 3.93 -25.83
CA ILE A 351 13.74 2.97 -25.28
C ILE A 351 13.93 3.34 -23.82
N TYR A 352 13.89 2.36 -22.91
CA TYR A 352 14.33 2.56 -21.53
C TYR A 352 15.61 1.77 -21.25
N THR A 353 16.42 2.28 -20.31
CA THR A 353 17.61 1.60 -19.81
C THR A 353 17.89 2.00 -18.38
N PHE A 354 18.75 1.24 -17.69
CA PHE A 354 19.29 1.60 -16.38
C PHE A 354 20.76 2.03 -16.46
N THR A 355 21.43 1.85 -17.60
CA THR A 355 22.84 2.25 -17.78
C THR A 355 22.94 3.69 -18.27
N ARG A 356 23.73 4.52 -17.60
CA ARG A 356 23.96 5.96 -17.88
C ARG A 356 24.79 6.19 -19.17
N PRO A 357 24.87 7.45 -19.66
CA PRO A 357 25.78 7.84 -20.75
C PRO A 357 27.26 7.53 -20.50
N ASP A 358 27.70 7.46 -19.24
CA ASP A 358 29.07 7.11 -18.85
C ASP A 358 29.32 5.59 -18.74
N GLY A 359 28.31 4.76 -19.04
CA GLY A 359 28.39 3.31 -18.92
C GLY A 359 28.12 2.74 -17.52
N THR A 360 27.80 3.58 -16.52
CA THR A 360 27.51 3.11 -15.16
C THR A 360 26.03 2.79 -14.94
N ASP A 361 25.72 1.73 -14.19
CA ASP A 361 24.36 1.37 -13.81
C ASP A 361 23.73 2.37 -12.82
N LEU A 362 22.42 2.62 -12.96
CA LEU A 362 21.66 3.53 -12.11
C LEU A 362 21.80 3.18 -10.62
N GLY A 363 21.75 1.89 -10.28
CA GLY A 363 21.92 1.39 -8.91
C GLY A 363 22.10 -0.12 -8.83
N CYS A 364 21.86 -0.68 -7.64
CA CYS A 364 21.92 -2.13 -7.41
C CYS A 364 20.83 -2.84 -8.22
N GLN A 365 21.20 -3.84 -9.03
CA GLN A 365 20.28 -4.66 -9.83
C GLN A 365 19.60 -5.73 -8.95
N ALA A 366 18.27 -5.82 -9.03
CA ALA A 366 17.48 -6.85 -8.37
C ALA A 366 17.67 -8.25 -9.02
N GLN A 367 17.02 -9.26 -8.44
CA GLN A 367 16.85 -10.56 -9.08
C GLN A 367 16.14 -10.43 -10.45
N CYS A 368 15.07 -9.63 -10.50
CA CYS A 368 14.37 -9.35 -11.75
C CYS A 368 15.13 -8.31 -12.61
N GLY A 369 15.17 -8.54 -13.93
CA GLY A 369 15.95 -7.72 -14.87
C GLY A 369 15.43 -6.28 -15.02
N TRP A 370 14.17 -6.01 -14.66
CA TRP A 370 13.49 -4.74 -14.85
C TRP A 370 13.65 -3.73 -13.69
N LEU A 371 14.45 -4.03 -12.66
CA LEU A 371 14.51 -3.23 -11.43
C LEU A 371 15.96 -2.91 -11.00
N GLN A 372 16.32 -1.63 -10.96
CA GLN A 372 17.51 -1.12 -10.27
C GLN A 372 17.16 -0.15 -9.12
N ALA A 373 17.91 -0.23 -8.02
CA ALA A 373 17.67 0.55 -6.81
C ALA A 373 18.08 2.03 -6.97
N TYR A 374 17.15 2.90 -7.37
CA TYR A 374 17.41 4.35 -7.56
C TYR A 374 16.44 5.28 -6.80
N ALA A 375 16.65 5.38 -5.48
CA ALA A 375 15.82 6.19 -4.57
C ALA A 375 15.60 7.68 -4.93
N PRO A 376 16.54 8.42 -5.55
CA PRO A 376 16.28 9.82 -5.95
C PRO A 376 15.10 9.95 -6.91
N GLY A 377 14.93 8.98 -7.82
CA GLY A 377 13.82 8.98 -8.79
C GLY A 377 12.46 8.75 -8.14
N PHE A 378 12.37 8.01 -7.03
CA PHE A 378 11.14 7.88 -6.25
C PHE A 378 10.67 9.24 -5.68
N ARG A 379 11.59 10.09 -5.21
CA ARG A 379 11.26 11.47 -4.79
C ARG A 379 10.79 12.32 -5.97
N LEU A 380 11.39 12.15 -7.15
CA LEU A 380 10.96 12.85 -8.37
C LEU A 380 9.55 12.42 -8.80
N LEU A 381 9.23 11.13 -8.75
CA LEU A 381 7.90 10.59 -9.05
C LEU A 381 6.83 11.12 -8.10
N LEU A 382 7.07 11.07 -6.78
CA LEU A 382 6.17 11.61 -5.77
C LEU A 382 5.88 13.10 -6.00
N ASN A 383 6.90 13.89 -6.33
CA ASN A 383 6.76 15.29 -6.70
C ASN A 383 6.00 15.48 -8.03
N TYR A 384 6.27 14.67 -9.07
CA TYR A 384 5.57 14.72 -10.36
C TYR A 384 4.07 14.45 -10.21
N LEU A 385 3.71 13.34 -9.55
CA LEU A 385 2.33 12.92 -9.34
C LEU A 385 1.53 13.96 -8.55
N TYR A 386 2.09 14.47 -7.45
CA TYR A 386 1.44 15.53 -6.66
C TYR A 386 1.44 16.90 -7.36
N LYS A 387 2.43 17.17 -8.22
CA LYS A 387 2.43 18.35 -9.08
C LYS A 387 1.31 18.30 -10.11
N ARG A 388 1.04 17.13 -10.72
CA ARG A 388 0.02 16.93 -11.76
C ARG A 388 -1.39 16.78 -11.19
N TYR A 389 -1.62 15.81 -10.30
CA TYR A 389 -2.98 15.38 -9.92
C TYR A 389 -3.53 15.97 -8.61
N LYS A 390 -2.68 16.64 -7.79
CA LYS A 390 -3.09 17.38 -6.57
C LYS A 390 -3.82 16.57 -5.47
N LEU A 391 -3.80 15.24 -5.54
CA LEU A 391 -4.41 14.36 -4.54
C LEU A 391 -3.37 13.79 -3.54
N PRO A 392 -3.78 13.45 -2.31
CA PRO A 392 -2.96 12.69 -1.38
C PRO A 392 -2.48 11.37 -1.99
N ILE A 393 -1.20 11.06 -1.82
CA ILE A 393 -0.57 9.84 -2.35
C ILE A 393 -0.59 8.73 -1.30
N TYR A 394 -1.06 7.56 -1.71
CA TYR A 394 -1.00 6.31 -0.94
C TYR A 394 -0.02 5.39 -1.65
N VAL A 395 1.21 5.26 -1.13
CA VAL A 395 2.18 4.29 -1.67
C VAL A 395 1.74 2.91 -1.20
N THR A 396 1.21 2.13 -2.14
CA THR A 396 0.56 0.83 -1.92
C THR A 396 1.45 -0.36 -2.19
N GLU A 397 2.52 -0.19 -2.97
CA GLU A 397 3.65 -1.12 -3.13
C GLU A 397 4.96 -0.36 -3.37
N ASN A 398 6.04 -0.88 -2.78
CA ASN A 398 7.43 -0.50 -3.08
C ASN A 398 8.34 -1.61 -2.58
N GLY A 399 9.21 -2.19 -3.41
CA GLY A 399 9.90 -3.43 -3.07
C GLY A 399 11.20 -3.68 -3.83
N PHE A 400 11.98 -4.65 -3.35
CA PHE A 400 13.22 -5.09 -4.00
C PHE A 400 13.42 -6.58 -3.79
N ALA A 401 13.75 -7.31 -4.86
CA ALA A 401 14.13 -8.71 -4.79
C ALA A 401 15.66 -8.83 -4.79
N CYS A 402 16.24 -9.32 -3.70
CA CYS A 402 17.68 -9.56 -3.61
C CYS A 402 18.10 -10.65 -4.62
N LYS A 403 19.16 -10.37 -5.38
CA LYS A 403 19.68 -11.27 -6.40
C LYS A 403 20.28 -12.53 -5.78
N GLY A 404 19.91 -13.71 -6.28
CA GLY A 404 20.43 -15.00 -5.82
C GLY A 404 19.93 -15.51 -4.46
N GLU A 405 18.83 -14.97 -3.90
CA GLU A 405 18.27 -15.46 -2.62
C GLU A 405 17.82 -16.93 -2.61
N ASN A 406 17.70 -17.57 -3.78
CA ASN A 406 17.41 -19.01 -3.91
C ASN A 406 18.68 -19.89 -4.04
N ASP A 407 19.86 -19.29 -4.22
CA ASP A 407 21.14 -19.97 -4.47
C ASP A 407 22.03 -20.08 -3.21
N ILE A 408 21.52 -19.62 -2.06
CA ILE A 408 22.25 -19.45 -0.79
C ILE A 408 21.47 -20.08 0.39
N THR A 409 22.09 -20.17 1.56
CA THR A 409 21.42 -20.70 2.77
C THR A 409 20.34 -19.77 3.29
N VAL A 410 19.39 -20.27 4.09
CA VAL A 410 18.35 -19.45 4.73
C VAL A 410 18.99 -18.42 5.67
N GLU A 411 20.03 -18.83 6.38
CA GLU A 411 20.87 -18.02 7.25
C GLU A 411 21.51 -16.85 6.51
N GLU A 412 21.88 -17.01 5.24
CA GLU A 412 22.40 -15.94 4.38
C GLU A 412 21.26 -15.10 3.78
N ALA A 413 20.18 -15.71 3.29
CA ALA A 413 19.03 -15.02 2.69
C ALA A 413 18.31 -14.07 3.68
N VAL A 414 18.27 -14.38 4.97
CA VAL A 414 17.73 -13.44 5.98
C VAL A 414 18.64 -12.23 6.27
N ASN A 415 19.87 -12.21 5.75
CA ASN A 415 20.82 -11.09 5.85
C ASN A 415 20.73 -10.11 4.65
N ASP A 416 19.50 -9.81 4.23
CA ASP A 416 19.11 -9.12 2.99
C ASP A 416 19.52 -7.64 2.88
N THR A 417 20.83 -7.41 2.85
CA THR A 417 21.48 -6.10 2.94
C THR A 417 21.08 -5.15 1.81
N ASP A 418 20.89 -5.64 0.58
CA ASP A 418 20.47 -4.80 -0.54
C ASP A 418 19.00 -4.36 -0.44
N ARG A 419 18.11 -5.22 0.06
CA ARG A 419 16.73 -4.85 0.40
C ARG A 419 16.69 -3.82 1.54
N ILE A 420 17.58 -3.92 2.52
CA ILE A 420 17.76 -2.89 3.57
C ILE A 420 18.24 -1.56 2.96
N ASN A 421 19.24 -1.60 2.07
CA ASN A 421 19.78 -0.41 1.39
C ASN A 421 18.71 0.28 0.53
N TYR A 422 17.94 -0.50 -0.22
CA TYR A 422 16.80 -0.05 -1.01
C TYR A 422 15.76 0.67 -0.14
N PHE A 423 15.28 0.02 0.92
CA PHE A 423 14.29 0.64 1.82
C PHE A 423 14.86 1.85 2.56
N LYS A 424 16.16 1.86 2.93
CA LYS A 424 16.80 3.02 3.54
C LYS A 424 16.89 4.21 2.56
N GLY A 425 17.09 3.95 1.27
CA GLY A 425 16.99 4.96 0.22
C GLY A 425 15.56 5.49 0.07
N ASN A 426 14.60 4.60 -0.17
CA ASN A 426 13.23 4.98 -0.51
C ASN A 426 12.46 5.61 0.66
N THR A 427 12.68 5.15 1.90
CA THR A 427 12.08 5.81 3.07
C THR A 427 12.64 7.22 3.27
N GLN A 428 13.92 7.46 3.01
CA GLN A 428 14.48 8.82 2.99
C GLN A 428 13.87 9.67 1.86
N ALA A 429 13.76 9.12 0.65
CA ALA A 429 13.18 9.80 -0.51
C ALA A 429 11.70 10.21 -0.29
N LEU A 430 10.91 9.34 0.35
CA LEU A 430 9.53 9.60 0.77
C LEU A 430 9.47 10.72 1.82
N LEU A 431 10.31 10.67 2.85
CA LEU A 431 10.36 11.67 3.91
C LEU A 431 10.87 13.04 3.42
N ASP A 432 11.69 13.05 2.36
CA ASP A 432 12.12 14.24 1.64
C ASP A 432 10.99 14.80 0.76
N ALA A 433 10.21 13.96 0.07
CA ALA A 433 9.02 14.42 -0.68
C ALA A 433 7.97 15.06 0.24
N ILE A 434 7.78 14.52 1.45
CA ILE A 434 6.96 15.17 2.50
C ILE A 434 7.57 16.52 2.92
N ALA A 435 8.89 16.67 2.87
CA ALA A 435 9.57 17.95 3.13
C ALA A 435 9.41 18.96 1.98
N ASP A 436 9.24 18.49 0.73
CA ASP A 436 8.89 19.30 -0.45
C ASP A 436 7.42 19.76 -0.43
N GLY A 437 6.59 19.17 0.44
CA GLY A 437 5.16 19.49 0.59
C GLY A 437 4.21 18.51 -0.10
N VAL A 438 4.69 17.33 -0.51
CA VAL A 438 3.86 16.24 -1.02
C VAL A 438 3.06 15.62 0.13
N GLU A 439 1.73 15.53 0.01
CA GLU A 439 0.90 14.83 0.99
C GLU A 439 0.94 13.32 0.72
N ILE A 440 1.58 12.56 1.62
CA ILE A 440 1.69 11.10 1.56
C ILE A 440 1.02 10.49 2.79
N LYS A 441 0.09 9.55 2.58
CA LYS A 441 -0.75 8.93 3.62
C LYS A 441 -0.35 7.51 4.00
N SER A 442 0.30 6.77 3.11
CA SER A 442 0.71 5.38 3.38
C SER A 442 2.08 5.03 2.82
N TYR A 443 2.65 3.96 3.38
CA TYR A 443 3.75 3.21 2.79
C TYR A 443 3.59 1.73 3.15
N PHE A 444 3.38 0.91 2.12
CA PHE A 444 3.25 -0.54 2.20
C PHE A 444 4.36 -1.18 1.34
N PRO A 445 5.43 -1.72 1.93
CA PRO A 445 6.44 -2.43 1.16
C PRO A 445 5.89 -3.72 0.53
N TRP A 446 6.32 -3.96 -0.70
CA TRP A 446 6.18 -5.25 -1.37
C TRP A 446 7.41 -6.11 -1.02
N SER A 447 7.28 -7.24 -0.33
CA SER A 447 6.06 -7.88 0.20
C SER A 447 6.21 -8.30 1.66
N PHE A 448 5.10 -8.65 2.32
CA PHE A 448 5.14 -9.23 3.66
C PHE A 448 5.88 -10.58 3.68
N LEU A 449 5.54 -11.47 2.74
CA LEU A 449 6.12 -12.81 2.55
C LEU A 449 6.81 -12.92 1.19
N ASP A 450 7.87 -13.72 1.10
CA ASP A 450 8.29 -14.33 -0.17
C ASP A 450 7.12 -15.16 -0.71
N ASN A 451 6.80 -15.03 -1.99
CA ASN A 451 5.52 -15.48 -2.55
C ASN A 451 5.65 -15.87 -4.04
N PHE A 452 4.54 -16.28 -4.68
CA PHE A 452 4.51 -16.59 -6.12
C PHE A 452 4.50 -15.29 -6.96
N GLU A 453 5.65 -14.90 -7.51
CA GLU A 453 5.83 -13.67 -8.30
C GLU A 453 5.46 -13.89 -9.78
N TRP A 454 4.20 -14.27 -10.01
CA TRP A 454 3.56 -14.33 -11.32
C TRP A 454 4.32 -15.18 -12.37
N ALA A 455 4.86 -14.57 -13.43
CA ALA A 455 5.62 -15.29 -14.45
C ALA A 455 7.05 -15.64 -14.00
N ASP A 456 7.63 -14.96 -13.01
CA ASP A 456 8.93 -15.33 -12.42
C ASP A 456 8.80 -16.54 -11.48
N GLY A 457 7.57 -16.90 -11.09
CA GLY A 457 7.29 -17.99 -10.15
C GLY A 457 7.88 -17.73 -8.77
N TYR A 458 8.55 -18.72 -8.20
CA TYR A 458 9.20 -18.63 -6.88
C TYR A 458 10.68 -18.21 -6.96
N GLY A 459 11.20 -18.00 -8.18
CA GLY A 459 12.58 -17.56 -8.44
C GLY A 459 12.88 -16.14 -7.95
N THR A 460 11.87 -15.26 -7.93
CA THR A 460 11.99 -13.86 -7.49
C THR A 460 11.33 -13.68 -6.12
N ARG A 461 12.11 -13.22 -5.13
CA ARG A 461 11.71 -13.11 -3.72
C ARG A 461 11.60 -11.66 -3.27
N PHE A 462 10.40 -11.13 -3.09
CA PHE A 462 10.17 -9.75 -2.61
C PHE A 462 9.99 -9.63 -1.09
N GLY A 463 9.89 -10.74 -0.35
CA GLY A 463 9.50 -10.74 1.04
C GLY A 463 10.51 -10.13 1.98
N VAL A 464 10.01 -9.36 2.95
CA VAL A 464 10.73 -9.07 4.21
C VAL A 464 10.70 -10.24 5.20
N THR A 465 9.91 -11.27 4.88
CA THR A 465 9.87 -12.56 5.56
C THR A 465 10.23 -13.63 4.55
N TYR A 466 11.28 -14.40 4.82
CA TYR A 466 11.61 -15.59 4.04
C TYR A 466 10.52 -16.65 4.25
N VAL A 467 10.08 -17.28 3.16
CA VAL A 467 9.21 -18.46 3.21
C VAL A 467 9.98 -19.65 2.67
N ASN A 468 10.06 -20.70 3.49
CA ASN A 468 10.48 -22.02 3.05
C ASN A 468 9.26 -22.68 2.37
N TYR A 469 9.24 -22.76 1.04
CA TYR A 469 8.05 -23.22 0.31
C TYR A 469 7.74 -24.72 0.54
N GLN A 470 8.71 -25.51 1.01
CA GLN A 470 8.56 -26.94 1.31
C GLN A 470 7.99 -27.17 2.72
N THR A 471 8.45 -26.44 3.74
CA THR A 471 7.96 -26.57 5.13
C THR A 471 6.85 -25.58 5.49
N GLN A 472 6.64 -24.56 4.66
CA GLN A 472 5.80 -23.39 4.88
C GLN A 472 6.19 -22.54 6.10
N GLU A 473 7.42 -22.68 6.59
CA GLU A 473 7.99 -21.88 7.66
C GLU A 473 8.23 -20.42 7.24
N ARG A 474 7.99 -19.48 8.18
CA ARG A 474 8.17 -18.03 8.01
C ARG A 474 9.34 -17.54 8.87
N THR A 475 10.40 -17.04 8.24
CA THR A 475 11.60 -16.53 8.93
C THR A 475 11.83 -15.04 8.63
N PRO A 476 11.76 -14.13 9.61
CA PRO A 476 11.96 -12.70 9.38
C PRO A 476 13.34 -12.37 8.81
N LYS A 477 13.40 -11.67 7.67
CA LYS A 477 14.65 -11.10 7.13
C LYS A 477 14.99 -9.79 7.82
N LYS A 478 16.25 -9.35 7.81
CA LYS A 478 16.71 -8.13 8.49
C LYS A 478 16.05 -6.84 7.96
N SER A 479 15.56 -6.81 6.73
CA SER A 479 14.71 -5.73 6.20
C SER A 479 13.43 -5.49 7.00
N SER A 480 12.77 -6.54 7.53
CA SER A 480 11.61 -6.38 8.41
C SER A 480 11.97 -5.55 9.65
N ALA A 481 13.08 -5.90 10.31
CA ALA A 481 13.58 -5.21 11.50
C ALA A 481 14.07 -3.78 11.21
N PHE A 482 14.57 -3.48 10.00
CA PHE A 482 14.85 -2.11 9.57
C PHE A 482 13.56 -1.27 9.48
N LEU A 483 12.54 -1.77 8.78
CA LEU A 483 11.26 -1.07 8.60
C LEU A 483 10.50 -0.89 9.93
N MET A 484 10.58 -1.88 10.82
CA MET A 484 10.11 -1.77 12.21
C MET A 484 10.81 -0.60 12.96
N LYS A 485 12.15 -0.48 12.84
CA LYS A 485 12.92 0.60 13.49
C LYS A 485 12.57 1.98 12.95
N VAL A 486 12.39 2.14 11.64
CA VAL A 486 11.93 3.42 11.05
C VAL A 486 10.61 3.87 11.70
N ARG A 487 9.70 2.92 11.99
CA ARG A 487 8.42 3.19 12.67
C ARG A 487 8.55 3.39 14.20
N LEU A 488 9.61 2.90 14.86
CA LEU A 488 9.76 2.95 16.31
C LEU A 488 10.18 4.32 16.89
N TYR A 489 10.50 5.32 16.06
CA TYR A 489 10.84 6.68 16.51
C TYR A 489 9.65 7.54 17.01
N SER A 490 8.69 6.88 17.66
CA SER A 490 7.69 7.49 18.54
C SER A 490 8.37 8.25 19.68
N PRO A 491 7.87 9.43 20.10
CA PRO A 491 8.53 10.26 21.12
C PRO A 491 8.69 9.61 22.50
N PHE A 492 7.99 8.51 22.80
CA PHE A 492 8.10 7.80 24.08
C PHE A 492 9.46 7.12 24.29
N ILE A 493 10.03 6.46 23.27
CA ILE A 493 11.25 5.64 23.43
C ILE A 493 12.49 6.52 23.64
N ILE A 494 12.49 7.74 23.10
CA ILE A 494 13.58 8.72 23.24
C ILE A 494 13.85 9.05 24.72
N GLY A 495 12.81 9.08 25.57
CA GLY A 495 12.99 9.28 27.00
C GLY A 495 13.80 8.16 27.66
N LEU A 496 13.60 6.91 27.23
CA LEU A 496 14.28 5.75 27.81
C LEU A 496 15.73 5.63 27.31
N CYS A 497 15.98 5.81 26.01
CA CYS A 497 17.34 5.78 25.46
C CYS A 497 18.22 6.90 26.04
N LEU A 498 17.72 8.14 26.14
CA LEU A 498 18.48 9.24 26.73
C LEU A 498 18.69 9.11 28.25
N LEU A 499 17.82 8.38 28.97
CA LEU A 499 18.07 8.02 30.38
C LEU A 499 19.16 6.96 30.52
N LEU A 500 19.24 5.99 29.61
CA LEU A 500 20.26 4.95 29.62
C LEU A 500 21.64 5.48 29.21
N GLU A 501 21.71 6.33 28.17
CA GLU A 501 22.95 7.01 27.78
C GLU A 501 23.36 8.10 28.79
N GLY A 502 22.40 8.76 29.44
CA GLY A 502 22.64 9.78 30.46
C GLY A 502 23.04 9.26 31.84
N GLY A 503 22.87 7.96 32.13
CA GLY A 503 23.18 7.36 33.44
C GLY A 503 24.67 7.14 33.73
N GLY A 504 25.54 7.36 32.73
CA GLY A 504 26.91 6.82 32.69
C GLY A 504 28.03 7.61 33.39
N SER A 505 27.78 8.48 34.38
CA SER A 505 28.90 9.08 35.14
C SER A 505 28.55 9.66 36.53
N ARG A 506 28.99 8.95 37.60
CA ARG A 506 29.55 9.52 38.87
C ARG A 506 29.87 8.42 39.89
N PHE A 507 31.12 7.98 39.92
CA PHE A 507 31.81 7.61 41.17
C PHE A 507 33.32 7.83 41.00
N HIS A 508 33.94 8.56 41.93
CA HIS A 508 35.39 8.75 41.96
C HIS A 508 36.05 7.74 42.91
N ARG A 509 37.24 7.26 42.53
CA ARG A 509 38.33 6.97 43.47
C ARG A 509 39.60 7.64 42.97
N LYS A 510 40.38 8.19 43.90
CA LYS A 510 41.70 8.79 43.65
C LYS A 510 42.78 7.71 43.63
N PHE A 511 43.80 7.89 42.77
CA PHE A 511 45.25 7.98 43.06
C PHE A 511 45.88 8.49 41.74
N GLY A 512 46.80 9.47 41.72
CA GLY A 512 48.26 9.27 41.76
C GLY A 512 48.81 8.96 40.34
N GLU A 513 49.85 9.59 39.79
CA GLU A 513 50.77 10.67 40.22
C GLU A 513 51.34 11.42 38.98
N SER A 514 52.15 12.47 39.22
CA SER A 514 53.12 13.14 38.31
C SER A 514 52.63 13.82 37.00
N GLY A 515 53.45 14.79 36.53
CA GLY A 515 53.31 15.55 35.26
C GLY A 515 54.57 15.37 34.38
N PRO A 516 55.05 16.36 33.58
CA PRO A 516 54.76 17.80 33.64
C PRO A 516 54.34 18.45 32.31
N GLU A 517 54.40 19.79 32.31
CA GLU A 517 53.97 20.79 31.33
C GLU A 517 54.65 20.74 29.94
N LEU A 518 54.02 21.36 28.94
CA LEU A 518 54.64 22.43 28.16
C LEU A 518 53.61 23.37 27.51
N ALA A 519 54.04 24.56 27.10
CA ALA A 519 53.18 25.75 27.07
C ALA A 519 52.81 26.30 25.68
N CYS A 520 51.60 26.88 25.64
CA CYS A 520 51.23 28.15 24.99
C CYS A 520 51.88 28.60 23.67
N LEU A 521 51.04 28.86 22.67
CA LEU A 521 51.04 30.12 21.93
C LEU A 521 49.60 30.50 21.58
N GLY A 522 49.27 31.80 21.53
CA GLY A 522 47.88 32.23 21.32
C GLY A 522 47.71 33.66 20.82
N ARG A 523 46.54 33.90 20.22
CA ARG A 523 45.87 35.17 19.83
C ARG A 523 44.44 34.74 19.44
N GLY A 524 43.37 35.51 19.67
CA GLY A 524 43.25 36.81 20.34
C GLY A 524 41.95 37.48 19.88
N GLY A 525 40.86 37.31 20.62
CA GLY A 525 39.54 37.79 20.23
C GLY A 525 38.59 37.84 21.43
N SER A 526 38.45 39.02 22.01
CA SER A 526 37.85 39.21 23.34
C SER A 526 36.38 39.64 23.29
N THR A 527 35.58 39.15 24.25
CA THR A 527 34.39 39.84 24.73
C THR A 527 33.49 38.95 25.59
N LYS A 528 32.21 39.32 25.75
CA LYS A 528 31.51 39.15 27.04
C LYS A 528 29.99 39.00 26.92
N TRP A 529 29.47 38.17 27.83
CA TRP A 529 28.16 38.25 28.49
C TRP A 529 26.88 38.13 27.63
N GLU A 530 25.73 37.69 28.15
CA GLU A 530 25.39 37.23 29.50
C GLU A 530 24.31 36.13 29.45
N PHE A 531 24.11 35.38 30.55
CA PHE A 531 23.12 34.31 30.64
C PHE A 531 22.14 34.63 31.78
N GLY A 532 20.88 34.93 31.47
CA GLY A 532 19.90 35.36 32.48
C GLY A 532 18.43 35.30 32.04
N ASP A 533 17.63 34.65 32.88
CA ASP A 533 16.16 34.65 33.01
C ASP A 533 15.26 35.05 31.81
N TRP A 534 14.60 34.04 31.23
CA TRP A 534 13.32 34.22 30.53
C TRP A 534 12.23 33.22 30.96
N MET A 535 11.95 33.13 32.26
CA MET A 535 10.87 32.29 32.81
C MET A 535 9.85 33.05 33.70
N ALA A 536 9.70 34.37 33.49
CA ALA A 536 8.84 35.21 34.33
C ALA A 536 8.12 36.39 33.62
N ARG A 537 7.54 36.21 32.41
CA ARG A 537 6.83 37.34 31.77
C ARG A 537 5.69 37.07 30.75
N ARG A 538 4.65 36.29 31.11
CA ARG A 538 3.27 36.48 30.55
C ARG A 538 2.14 35.77 31.35
N LYS A 539 1.48 36.53 32.25
CA LYS A 539 0.11 36.25 32.72
C LYS A 539 -0.64 37.59 32.90
N ARG A 540 -1.94 37.58 32.60
CA ARG A 540 -2.93 38.69 32.66
C ARG A 540 -2.88 39.75 31.54
N ARG A 541 -4.07 40.30 31.24
CA ARG A 541 -4.45 41.24 30.15
C ARG A 541 -4.37 40.61 28.74
N HIS A 542 -5.41 40.58 27.89
CA HIS A 542 -6.72 41.25 27.93
C HIS A 542 -7.93 40.29 27.86
N CYS A 543 -9.10 40.80 28.24
CA CYS A 543 -10.43 40.26 27.93
C CYS A 543 -11.39 41.45 27.71
N LYS A 544 -12.50 41.24 26.98
CA LYS A 544 -13.41 42.26 26.38
C LYS A 544 -12.75 43.01 25.21
N ARG A 545 -13.45 43.32 24.11
CA ARG A 545 -14.90 43.52 23.92
C ARG A 545 -15.54 42.58 22.89
N VAL A 546 -16.73 42.08 23.21
CA VAL A 546 -17.74 41.63 22.23
C VAL A 546 -18.37 42.89 21.61
N ARG A 547 -18.64 42.88 20.29
CA ARG A 547 -19.58 43.85 19.68
C ARG A 547 -20.99 43.30 19.77
N VAL A 548 -21.86 44.01 20.48
CA VAL A 548 -23.31 43.85 20.37
C VAL A 548 -23.76 44.60 19.11
N LEU A 549 -24.60 43.98 18.29
CA LEU A 549 -25.43 44.67 17.31
C LEU A 549 -26.87 44.65 17.81
N SER A 550 -27.35 45.81 18.24
CA SER A 550 -28.74 46.06 18.60
C SER A 550 -29.45 46.78 17.47
N TRP A 551 -30.66 46.34 17.13
CA TRP A 551 -31.60 47.08 16.30
C TRP A 551 -33.00 46.94 16.91
N SER A 552 -33.78 48.02 16.95
CA SER A 552 -35.03 48.07 17.73
C SER A 552 -36.00 49.17 17.26
N GLY A 553 -37.22 48.77 16.92
CA GLY A 553 -38.34 49.66 16.50
C GLY A 553 -38.25 50.14 15.05
N ASP A 554 -39.34 50.42 14.34
CA ASP A 554 -40.78 50.12 14.52
C ASP A 554 -41.42 50.11 13.10
N GLY A 555 -42.59 49.49 12.86
CA GLY A 555 -43.05 49.29 11.46
C GLY A 555 -44.50 48.89 11.12
N ARG A 556 -45.29 48.32 12.05
CA ARG A 556 -46.76 48.09 11.95
C ARG A 556 -47.33 47.05 10.93
N ARG A 557 -48.53 46.53 11.31
CA ARG A 557 -49.65 45.93 10.53
C ARG A 557 -49.63 44.45 10.06
N LYS A 558 -50.49 43.68 10.76
CA LYS A 558 -51.24 42.45 10.39
C LYS A 558 -52.25 42.69 9.24
N PRO A 559 -52.93 41.69 8.62
CA PRO A 559 -53.38 40.40 9.19
C PRO A 559 -53.21 39.09 8.34
N GLY A 560 -53.63 37.95 8.92
CA GLY A 560 -53.86 36.65 8.25
C GLY A 560 -55.31 36.48 7.75
N PRO A 561 -55.97 35.29 7.79
CA PRO A 561 -55.69 34.03 8.54
C PRO A 561 -55.03 32.97 7.61
N THR A 562 -55.14 31.62 7.66
CA THR A 562 -55.93 30.55 8.36
C THR A 562 -55.02 29.35 8.69
N ALA A 563 -55.01 28.79 9.91
CA ALA A 563 -55.90 27.76 10.51
C ALA A 563 -55.60 26.30 10.08
N GLY A 564 -55.38 25.41 11.06
CA GLY A 564 -55.03 23.99 10.88
C GLY A 564 -54.53 23.32 12.17
N THR A 565 -55.44 23.00 13.09
CA THR A 565 -55.14 22.57 14.47
C THR A 565 -55.16 21.05 14.68
N ARG A 566 -54.29 20.54 15.56
CA ARG A 566 -54.63 19.51 16.57
C ARG A 566 -53.63 19.51 17.74
N GLN A 567 -54.17 19.64 18.97
CA GLN A 567 -53.53 19.27 20.24
C GLN A 567 -53.93 17.80 20.55
N THR A 568 -53.33 17.04 21.47
CA THR A 568 -53.20 17.20 22.94
C THR A 568 -51.89 16.56 23.45
N ALA A 569 -51.10 17.19 24.34
CA ALA A 569 -51.26 17.23 25.81
C ALA A 569 -51.30 15.82 26.48
N CYS A 570 -50.62 15.45 27.58
CA CYS A 570 -49.63 16.00 28.54
C CYS A 570 -50.05 15.52 29.95
N VAL A 571 -49.18 14.81 30.71
CA VAL A 571 -49.36 14.54 32.16
C VAL A 571 -47.98 14.53 32.87
N TYR A 572 -47.93 14.86 34.16
CA TYR A 572 -46.75 14.98 35.07
C TYR A 572 -46.52 13.65 35.88
N SER A 573 -45.30 13.21 36.28
CA SER A 573 -44.40 13.65 37.41
C SER A 573 -44.91 13.26 38.83
N PRO A 574 -44.11 13.05 39.93
CA PRO A 574 -42.66 12.73 40.15
C PRO A 574 -42.39 11.64 41.29
N ASP A 575 -41.23 11.72 41.99
CA ASP A 575 -40.87 11.23 43.37
C ASP A 575 -40.06 9.87 43.56
N PRO A 576 -39.36 9.59 44.72
CA PRO A 576 -37.93 9.20 44.73
C PRO A 576 -37.50 8.17 45.84
N ARG A 577 -36.22 8.20 46.31
CA ARG A 577 -35.60 7.51 47.50
C ARG A 577 -35.14 6.03 47.26
N ILE A 578 -34.13 5.43 47.93
CA ILE A 578 -33.20 5.86 49.01
C ILE A 578 -31.84 5.07 49.01
N LEU A 579 -30.81 5.62 49.70
CA LEU A 579 -29.51 5.11 50.23
C LEU A 579 -28.99 3.66 49.95
N GLY A 580 -27.65 3.51 49.80
CA GLY A 580 -26.94 2.21 49.89
C GLY A 580 -25.39 2.29 49.88
N SER A 581 -24.75 1.94 50.99
CA SER A 581 -23.30 1.99 51.31
C SER A 581 -22.31 1.21 50.41
N SER A 582 -21.05 1.66 50.38
CA SER A 582 -19.89 0.85 49.94
C SER A 582 -19.40 -0.12 51.03
N PRO A 583 -18.56 -1.11 50.66
CA PRO A 583 -17.23 -1.14 51.28
C PRO A 583 -16.07 -1.36 50.28
N ARG A 584 -14.84 -1.07 50.74
CA ARG A 584 -13.58 -1.39 50.05
C ARG A 584 -13.15 -2.82 50.37
N MET A 585 -12.43 -3.47 49.45
CA MET A 585 -11.66 -4.68 49.76
C MET A 585 -10.15 -4.39 49.65
N TRP A 586 -9.39 -4.77 50.68
CA TRP A 586 -7.93 -4.73 50.69
C TRP A 586 -7.36 -6.09 50.22
N LEU A 587 -6.14 -6.08 49.69
CA LEU A 587 -5.26 -7.26 49.64
C LEU A 587 -3.96 -6.94 50.40
N PRO A 588 -3.48 -7.80 51.31
CA PRO A 588 -2.36 -7.49 52.21
C PRO A 588 -0.98 -7.87 51.64
N SER A 589 0.07 -7.26 52.20
CA SER A 589 1.47 -7.46 51.81
C SER A 589 2.30 -8.10 52.93
N THR A 590 2.65 -9.37 52.78
CA THR A 590 3.53 -10.18 53.68
C THR A 590 4.01 -11.41 52.89
N LEU A 591 5.21 -11.95 53.03
CA LEU A 591 6.46 -11.51 53.71
C LEU A 591 7.61 -12.32 53.07
N ALA A 592 8.84 -11.79 52.97
CA ALA A 592 9.97 -12.57 52.47
C ALA A 592 11.31 -12.11 53.10
N THR A 593 11.84 -12.90 54.03
CA THR A 593 13.13 -12.63 54.68
C THR A 593 13.80 -13.93 55.12
N HIS A 594 14.87 -14.35 54.42
CA HIS A 594 16.04 -15.17 54.87
C HIS A 594 16.84 -15.61 53.60
N ILE A 595 18.14 -15.29 53.45
CA ILE A 595 19.35 -15.91 54.07
C ILE A 595 19.65 -17.27 53.41
N PHE A 596 20.82 -17.56 52.80
CA PHE A 596 22.06 -16.80 52.48
C PHE A 596 22.87 -17.60 51.42
N HIS A 597 23.78 -16.98 50.64
CA HIS A 597 24.79 -17.61 49.72
C HIS A 597 24.22 -18.56 48.62
N ASP A 598 24.70 -18.55 47.37
CA ASP A 598 26.09 -18.74 46.95
C ASP A 598 26.42 -18.01 45.62
N THR A 599 27.68 -18.00 45.19
CA THR A 599 28.16 -17.36 43.95
C THR A 599 28.32 -18.35 42.78
N ASP A 600 27.41 -18.31 41.80
CA ASP A 600 27.73 -18.31 40.35
C ASP A 600 26.49 -18.36 39.44
N ARG A 601 26.32 -17.34 38.57
CA ARG A 601 25.76 -17.37 37.18
C ARG A 601 25.29 -15.99 36.71
N LEU A 602 25.97 -15.44 35.71
CA LEU A 602 25.62 -14.17 35.05
C LEU A 602 24.56 -14.33 33.94
N THR A 603 23.43 -14.99 34.25
CA THR A 603 22.32 -15.18 33.31
C THR A 603 20.95 -15.27 34.01
N ASP A 604 20.44 -14.16 34.57
CA ASP A 604 18.98 -13.93 34.70
C ASP A 604 18.64 -12.49 35.18
N VAL A 605 18.66 -11.51 34.25
CA VAL A 605 18.17 -10.13 34.51
C VAL A 605 17.17 -9.66 33.45
N PHE A 606 17.16 -10.25 32.25
CA PHE A 606 16.19 -9.92 31.19
C PHE A 606 14.79 -10.49 31.43
N THR A 607 14.69 -11.61 32.16
CA THR A 607 13.49 -12.46 32.22
C THR A 607 12.34 -11.86 33.04
N LEU A 608 12.61 -10.85 33.90
CA LEU A 608 11.58 -10.21 34.74
C LEU A 608 10.91 -8.98 34.12
N PHE A 609 11.48 -8.38 33.06
CA PHE A 609 11.00 -7.09 32.54
C PHE A 609 9.80 -7.20 31.57
N VAL A 610 9.42 -8.42 31.17
CA VAL A 610 8.42 -8.72 30.11
C VAL A 610 7.06 -9.15 30.69
N ARG A 611 6.74 -8.75 31.93
CA ARG A 611 5.46 -9.07 32.61
C ARG A 611 4.72 -7.86 33.21
N TYR A 612 5.08 -6.63 32.83
CA TYR A 612 4.42 -5.42 33.31
C TYR A 612 4.27 -4.29 32.26
N ILE A 613 4.26 -4.66 30.99
CA ILE A 613 3.89 -3.84 29.82
C ILE A 613 2.95 -4.67 28.94
#